data_AF-A0A5E4ZE94-F1
#
_entry.id   AF-A0A5E4ZE94-F1
#
_cell.length_a   1.000
_cell.length_b   1.000
_cell.length_c   1.000
_cell.angle_alpha   90.00
_cell.angle_beta   90.00
_cell.angle_gamma   90.00
#
_symmetry.space_group_name_H-M   'P 1'
#
loop_
_entity.id
_entity.type
_entity.pdbx_description
1 polymer ?
#
loop_
_entity_poly.entity_id
_entity_poly.type
_entity_poly.pdbx_seq_one_letter_code
_entity_poly.pdbx_strand_id
1 'polypeptide(L)'
;MTMSARAAARTPGDSGQGNPLHHVQCLPADAPLAQAWQQAAGAIRARLAPWPDARTTAQWRLHAQVPPGGFAKGDVFWWPLTPQGALDTGTSVQIDVWRAAGAVVLCSRALPRGGVEDTLYADGEIYRVAGVDDPAFFPAFAAFLDCGFAPHDALVLGRAWRTDGSHARAEDAGALGDWPTVLATFPEVVGQVPSPGEFPACPARLGLYPVLPDASWCERMADLQVGTVQLRVKDPAHPALTSEIARTVAAGKRVTHDSAWFINDHWREAAQANAYGVHLGQEDMAALSADEVETLHASGMRLGISTHGYYEILAAHHFRPSYLAVGAVFPTTTKVIATAPQGLAKLARYVALISPHYPLVAIGGIDAQNLPQVLETGVGCTAVVRAVTEAADVAAAVKGMQAEFAKRG
;
A
#
# COMPACT_ATOMS: atom_id res chain seq x y z
N MET A 1 10.68 -18.56 45.36
CA MET A 1 9.22 -18.73 45.19
C MET A 1 8.85 -18.25 43.80
N THR A 2 8.73 -19.20 42.88
CA THR A 2 8.32 -19.03 41.48
C THR A 2 6.81 -18.86 41.43
N MET A 3 6.31 -17.71 40.94
CA MET A 3 4.91 -17.58 40.54
C MET A 3 4.80 -17.59 39.02
N SER A 4 4.35 -18.74 38.53
CA SER A 4 3.91 -18.99 37.16
C SER A 4 2.64 -18.17 36.88
N ALA A 5 2.70 -17.24 35.94
CA ALA A 5 1.53 -16.60 35.37
C ALA A 5 0.91 -17.55 34.33
N ARG A 6 -0.16 -18.23 34.74
CA ARG A 6 -1.02 -19.04 33.86
C ARG A 6 -1.65 -18.14 32.81
N ALA A 7 -1.44 -18.47 31.54
CA ALA A 7 -2.27 -17.99 30.44
C ALA A 7 -3.73 -18.37 30.71
N ALA A 8 -4.61 -17.37 30.79
CA ALA A 8 -6.05 -17.60 30.90
C ALA A 8 -6.56 -18.09 29.54
N ALA A 9 -6.94 -19.37 29.48
CA ALA A 9 -7.71 -19.93 28.39
C ALA A 9 -9.05 -19.16 28.28
N ARG A 10 -9.34 -18.59 27.11
CA ARG A 10 -10.63 -17.97 26.82
C ARG A 10 -11.72 -19.05 26.78
N THR A 11 -12.75 -18.86 27.58
CA THR A 11 -13.97 -19.67 27.60
C THR A 11 -14.75 -19.53 26.29
N PRO A 12 -15.22 -20.61 25.65
CA PRO A 12 -16.09 -20.52 24.50
C PRO A 12 -17.53 -20.31 25.00
N GLY A 13 -18.10 -19.14 24.71
CA GLY A 13 -19.44 -18.78 25.20
C GLY A 13 -19.94 -17.46 24.64
N ASP A 14 -20.07 -17.35 23.33
CA ASP A 14 -21.31 -16.83 22.74
C ASP A 14 -21.51 -17.43 21.33
N SER A 15 -22.71 -17.90 21.06
CA SER A 15 -23.07 -18.66 19.88
C SER A 15 -23.20 -17.74 18.65
N GLY A 16 -22.19 -17.79 17.78
CA GLY A 16 -22.41 -18.13 16.37
C GLY A 16 -23.32 -17.26 15.51
N GLN A 17 -23.30 -15.93 15.65
CA GLN A 17 -23.64 -15.03 14.54
C GLN A 17 -22.43 -14.14 14.26
N GLY A 18 -21.49 -14.66 13.46
CA GLY A 18 -20.44 -13.83 12.88
C GLY A 18 -21.07 -12.68 12.09
N ASN A 19 -20.42 -11.52 12.06
CA ASN A 19 -20.90 -10.38 11.29
C ASN A 19 -21.15 -10.84 9.84
N PRO A 20 -22.38 -10.73 9.31
CA PRO A 20 -22.65 -11.20 7.96
C PRO A 20 -21.78 -10.43 6.96
N LEU A 21 -21.26 -11.13 5.95
CA LEU A 21 -20.67 -10.45 4.79
C LEU A 21 -21.77 -9.64 4.11
N HIS A 22 -21.47 -8.40 3.76
CA HIS A 22 -22.41 -7.45 3.16
C HIS A 22 -22.22 -7.30 1.65
N HIS A 23 -21.04 -7.64 1.16
CA HIS A 23 -20.60 -7.38 -0.20
C HIS A 23 -20.06 -8.61 -0.93
N VAL A 24 -20.01 -9.76 -0.25
CA VAL A 24 -19.47 -11.01 -0.79
C VAL A 24 -20.47 -12.15 -0.65
N GLN A 25 -20.71 -12.83 -1.76
CA GLN A 25 -21.51 -14.05 -1.82
C GLN A 25 -20.69 -15.20 -2.41
N CYS A 26 -20.58 -16.30 -1.66
CA CYS A 26 -20.02 -17.55 -2.16
C CYS A 26 -21.12 -18.39 -2.83
N LEU A 27 -20.84 -18.90 -4.03
CA LEU A 27 -21.80 -19.59 -4.89
C LEU A 27 -21.29 -20.97 -5.35
N PRO A 28 -22.20 -21.92 -5.61
CA PRO A 28 -23.63 -21.89 -5.29
C PRO A 28 -23.89 -21.94 -3.78
N ALA A 29 -24.92 -21.23 -3.29
CA ALA A 29 -25.15 -21.07 -1.85
C ALA A 29 -25.50 -22.38 -1.11
N ASP A 30 -25.95 -23.40 -1.83
CA ASP A 30 -26.25 -24.75 -1.34
C ASP A 30 -25.06 -25.71 -1.40
N ALA A 31 -23.97 -25.33 -2.08
CA ALA A 31 -22.77 -26.16 -2.18
C ALA A 31 -21.99 -26.14 -0.84
N PRO A 32 -21.60 -27.31 -0.29
CA PRO A 32 -20.90 -27.38 1.00
C PRO A 32 -19.64 -26.53 1.08
N LEU A 33 -18.84 -26.48 0.00
CA LEU A 33 -17.62 -25.67 -0.04
C LEU A 33 -17.92 -24.16 0.01
N ALA A 34 -18.94 -23.70 -0.72
CA ALA A 34 -19.34 -22.30 -0.71
C ALA A 34 -19.89 -21.88 0.66
N GLN A 35 -20.67 -22.73 1.33
CA GLN A 35 -21.14 -22.49 2.70
C GLN A 35 -19.98 -22.40 3.69
N ALA A 36 -18.99 -23.30 3.58
CA ALA A 36 -17.79 -23.27 4.41
C ALA A 36 -16.99 -21.98 4.20
N TRP A 37 -16.80 -21.55 2.94
CA TRP A 37 -16.15 -20.27 2.63
C TRP A 37 -16.91 -19.08 3.19
N GLN A 38 -18.23 -19.00 2.98
CA GLN A 38 -19.07 -17.92 3.47
C GLN A 38 -18.99 -17.79 5.00
N GLN A 39 -19.10 -18.91 5.72
CA GLN A 39 -19.04 -18.95 7.17
C GLN A 39 -17.66 -18.54 7.70
N ALA A 40 -16.59 -19.10 7.12
CA ALA A 40 -15.22 -18.80 7.53
C ALA A 40 -14.84 -17.34 7.26
N ALA A 41 -15.24 -16.80 6.10
CA ALA A 41 -15.02 -15.40 5.76
C ALA A 41 -15.77 -14.46 6.72
N GLY A 42 -17.02 -14.77 7.06
CA GLY A 42 -17.78 -14.02 8.08
C GLY A 42 -17.13 -14.06 9.46
N ALA A 43 -16.59 -15.21 9.86
CA ALA A 43 -15.84 -15.34 11.12
C ALA A 43 -14.55 -14.51 11.14
N ILE A 44 -13.81 -14.46 10.03
CA ILE A 44 -12.64 -13.60 9.87
C ILE A 44 -13.05 -12.13 9.93
N ARG A 45 -14.07 -11.74 9.16
CA ARG A 45 -14.60 -10.37 9.09
C ARG A 45 -15.06 -9.85 10.46
N ALA A 46 -15.57 -10.72 11.33
CA ALA A 46 -15.99 -10.39 12.70
C ALA A 46 -14.82 -10.16 13.67
N ARG A 47 -13.62 -10.67 13.36
CA ARG A 47 -12.40 -10.48 14.17
C ARG A 47 -11.67 -9.17 13.84
N LEU A 48 -11.98 -8.56 12.70
CA LEU A 48 -11.45 -7.25 12.32
C LEU A 48 -12.16 -6.14 13.08
N ALA A 49 -11.45 -5.07 13.45
CA ALA A 49 -12.09 -3.87 14.00
C ALA A 49 -13.14 -3.29 13.04
N PRO A 50 -14.10 -2.49 13.54
CA PRO A 50 -15.09 -1.83 12.71
C PRO A 50 -14.48 -1.18 11.47
N TRP A 51 -15.10 -1.48 10.33
CA TRP A 51 -14.66 -1.03 9.02
C TRP A 51 -15.76 -0.15 8.42
N PRO A 52 -15.43 1.00 7.82
CA PRO A 52 -16.45 1.85 7.21
C PRO A 52 -17.06 1.12 6.00
N ASP A 53 -18.36 0.88 6.03
CA ASP A 53 -19.08 0.39 4.85
C ASP A 53 -19.17 1.53 3.83
N ALA A 54 -18.50 1.37 2.68
CA ALA A 54 -18.66 2.29 1.58
C ALA A 54 -19.97 1.98 0.84
N ARG A 55 -20.84 2.99 0.65
CA ARG A 55 -22.12 2.84 -0.06
C ARG A 55 -21.96 2.40 -1.53
N THR A 56 -20.73 2.38 -2.05
CA THR A 56 -20.36 2.04 -3.42
C THR A 56 -19.48 0.79 -3.51
N THR A 57 -19.38 -0.01 -2.44
CA THR A 57 -18.58 -1.25 -2.48
C THR A 57 -19.12 -2.21 -3.54
N ALA A 58 -18.22 -2.75 -4.36
CA ALA A 58 -18.56 -3.75 -5.36
C ALA A 58 -19.17 -4.99 -4.70
N GLN A 59 -20.14 -5.60 -5.38
CA GLN A 59 -20.74 -6.86 -4.97
C GLN A 59 -19.98 -8.00 -5.65
N TRP A 60 -19.34 -8.86 -4.85
CA TRP A 60 -18.49 -9.94 -5.32
C TRP A 60 -19.20 -11.27 -5.24
N ARG A 61 -19.10 -12.05 -6.31
CA ARG A 61 -19.59 -13.44 -6.37
C ARG A 61 -18.40 -14.37 -6.52
N LEU A 62 -18.14 -15.17 -5.51
CA LEU A 62 -17.02 -16.11 -5.45
C LEU A 62 -17.54 -17.51 -5.77
N HIS A 63 -17.10 -18.09 -6.88
CA HIS A 63 -17.62 -19.37 -7.35
C HIS A 63 -16.73 -20.53 -6.89
N ALA A 64 -17.31 -21.44 -6.10
CA ALA A 64 -16.67 -22.68 -5.64
C ALA A 64 -16.61 -23.76 -6.74
N GLN A 65 -17.43 -23.60 -7.77
CA GLN A 65 -17.47 -24.46 -8.95
C GLN A 65 -17.91 -23.63 -10.15
N VAL A 66 -17.56 -24.08 -11.36
CA VAL A 66 -17.91 -23.36 -12.59
C VAL A 66 -19.44 -23.35 -12.79
N PRO A 67 -20.10 -22.18 -12.90
CA PRO A 67 -21.54 -22.13 -13.01
C PRO A 67 -22.01 -22.63 -14.39
N PRO A 68 -23.06 -23.48 -14.45
CA PRO A 68 -23.56 -24.03 -15.72
C PRO A 68 -24.26 -22.99 -16.62
N GLY A 69 -24.74 -21.88 -16.05
CA GLY A 69 -25.46 -20.81 -16.76
C GLY A 69 -24.60 -19.60 -17.16
N GLY A 70 -23.28 -19.73 -17.13
CA GLY A 70 -22.34 -18.62 -17.32
C GLY A 70 -22.14 -17.77 -16.06
N PHE A 71 -21.28 -16.75 -16.17
CA PHE A 71 -20.83 -15.88 -15.09
C PHE A 71 -20.80 -14.43 -15.58
N ALA A 72 -20.70 -13.45 -14.67
CA ALA A 72 -20.60 -12.04 -15.07
C ALA A 72 -19.22 -11.46 -14.83
N LYS A 73 -18.99 -10.29 -15.43
CA LYS A 73 -17.81 -9.46 -15.16
C LYS A 73 -17.68 -9.19 -13.66
N GLY A 74 -16.47 -9.36 -13.11
CA GLY A 74 -16.18 -9.19 -11.69
C GLY A 74 -16.45 -10.43 -10.83
N ASP A 75 -17.04 -11.51 -11.38
CA ASP A 75 -17.10 -12.79 -10.67
C ASP A 75 -15.70 -13.32 -10.41
N VAL A 76 -15.51 -13.94 -9.24
CA VAL A 76 -14.21 -14.43 -8.81
C VAL A 76 -14.15 -15.95 -8.93
N PHE A 77 -13.14 -16.43 -9.63
CA PHE A 77 -12.79 -17.84 -9.71
C PHE A 77 -11.44 -18.08 -9.05
N TRP A 78 -11.38 -19.06 -8.15
CA TRP A 78 -10.13 -19.53 -7.58
C TRP A 78 -9.82 -20.93 -8.08
N TRP A 79 -8.70 -21.05 -8.76
CA TRP A 79 -8.12 -22.33 -9.14
C TRP A 79 -7.03 -22.72 -8.13
N PRO A 80 -7.29 -23.71 -7.25
CA PRO A 80 -6.43 -24.01 -6.12
C PRO A 80 -5.16 -24.77 -6.53
N LEU A 81 -4.29 -24.97 -5.53
CA LEU A 81 -2.97 -25.59 -5.63
C LEU A 81 -2.97 -26.90 -6.43
N THR A 82 -2.40 -26.86 -7.63
CA THR A 82 -2.02 -28.08 -8.36
C THR A 82 -0.56 -28.45 -8.05
N PRO A 83 -0.21 -29.75 -7.94
CA PRO A 83 1.18 -30.20 -7.87
C PRO A 83 2.00 -29.72 -9.08
N GLN A 84 3.33 -29.73 -8.97
CA GLN A 84 4.26 -29.28 -10.02
C GLN A 84 3.89 -29.83 -11.40
N GLY A 85 3.52 -28.92 -12.30
CA GLY A 85 3.15 -29.19 -13.70
C GLY A 85 2.65 -27.90 -14.35
N ALA A 86 2.85 -27.75 -15.66
CA ALA A 86 2.15 -26.70 -16.41
C ALA A 86 0.64 -26.94 -16.30
N LEU A 87 -0.16 -25.87 -16.29
CA LEU A 87 -1.61 -25.98 -16.45
C LEU A 87 -1.87 -26.85 -17.68
N ASP A 88 -2.72 -27.87 -17.55
CA ASP A 88 -3.12 -28.63 -18.74
C ASP A 88 -3.83 -27.70 -19.73
N THR A 89 -3.82 -28.09 -21.02
CA THR A 89 -4.35 -27.25 -22.09
C THR A 89 -5.82 -26.89 -21.88
N GLY A 90 -6.62 -27.79 -21.27
CA GLY A 90 -8.03 -27.54 -20.95
C GLY A 90 -8.19 -26.45 -19.89
N THR A 91 -7.40 -26.50 -18.83
CA THR A 91 -7.42 -25.52 -17.73
C THR A 91 -6.97 -24.15 -18.21
N SER A 92 -5.91 -24.09 -19.04
CA SER A 92 -5.46 -22.83 -19.64
C SER A 92 -6.55 -22.18 -20.49
N VAL A 93 -7.22 -22.96 -21.36
CA VAL A 93 -8.33 -22.47 -22.18
C VAL A 93 -9.48 -21.95 -21.30
N GLN A 94 -9.80 -22.64 -20.22
CA GLN A 94 -10.87 -22.21 -19.30
C GLN A 94 -10.53 -20.90 -18.58
N ILE A 95 -9.29 -20.73 -18.13
CA ILE A 95 -8.80 -19.48 -17.53
C ILE A 95 -8.90 -18.33 -18.53
N ASP A 96 -8.49 -18.55 -19.78
CA ASP A 96 -8.57 -17.52 -20.82
C ASP A 96 -10.02 -17.14 -21.15
N VAL A 97 -10.94 -18.10 -21.14
CA VAL A 97 -12.39 -17.82 -21.28
C VAL A 97 -12.89 -16.93 -20.14
N TRP A 98 -12.51 -17.21 -18.88
CA TRP A 98 -12.90 -16.37 -17.73
C TRP A 98 -12.33 -14.96 -17.83
N ARG A 99 -11.04 -14.84 -18.18
CA ARG A 99 -10.36 -13.56 -18.34
C ARG A 99 -10.98 -12.73 -19.46
N ALA A 100 -11.26 -13.34 -20.61
CA ALA A 100 -11.88 -12.65 -21.76
C ALA A 100 -13.28 -12.11 -21.43
N ALA A 101 -13.99 -12.75 -20.52
CA ALA A 101 -15.29 -12.31 -20.02
C ALA A 101 -15.21 -11.29 -18.86
N GLY A 102 -14.00 -10.90 -18.44
CA GLY A 102 -13.78 -9.91 -17.39
C GLY A 102 -13.99 -10.43 -15.97
N ALA A 103 -13.87 -11.74 -15.75
CA ALA A 103 -13.84 -12.31 -14.41
C ALA A 103 -12.49 -12.02 -13.72
N VAL A 104 -12.51 -12.01 -12.39
CA VAL A 104 -11.30 -12.04 -11.57
C VAL A 104 -10.87 -13.50 -11.43
N VAL A 105 -9.67 -13.83 -11.87
CA VAL A 105 -9.18 -15.22 -11.85
C VAL A 105 -7.93 -15.29 -10.98
N LEU A 106 -7.98 -16.10 -9.94
CA LEU A 106 -6.87 -16.37 -9.04
C LEU A 106 -6.37 -17.80 -9.26
N CYS A 107 -5.11 -17.96 -9.61
CA CYS A 107 -4.47 -19.26 -9.78
C CYS A 107 -3.38 -19.43 -8.71
N SER A 108 -3.45 -20.50 -7.93
CA SER A 108 -2.45 -20.82 -6.90
C SER A 108 -1.63 -22.04 -7.31
N ARG A 109 -0.30 -21.95 -7.18
CA ARG A 109 0.64 -23.04 -7.47
C ARG A 109 1.48 -23.35 -6.25
N ALA A 110 1.56 -24.64 -5.89
CA ALA A 110 2.40 -25.06 -4.77
C ALA A 110 3.90 -24.91 -5.09
N LEU A 111 4.66 -24.37 -4.13
CA LEU A 111 6.12 -24.31 -4.14
C LEU A 111 6.69 -25.31 -3.11
N PRO A 112 7.97 -25.69 -3.23
CA PRO A 112 8.62 -26.52 -2.22
C PRO A 112 8.54 -25.89 -0.81
N ARG A 113 8.64 -26.74 0.23
CA ARG A 113 8.70 -26.32 1.65
C ARG A 113 7.47 -25.53 2.16
N GLY A 114 6.29 -25.79 1.59
CA GLY A 114 5.03 -25.19 2.04
C GLY A 114 4.79 -23.77 1.53
N GLY A 115 5.54 -23.33 0.51
CA GLY A 115 5.29 -22.08 -0.17
C GLY A 115 4.17 -22.18 -1.22
N VAL A 116 3.66 -21.03 -1.64
CA VAL A 116 2.70 -20.88 -2.73
C VAL A 116 3.10 -19.69 -3.60
N GLU A 117 2.87 -19.80 -4.91
CA GLU A 117 2.86 -18.67 -5.84
C GLU A 117 1.44 -18.47 -6.35
N ASP A 118 0.94 -17.25 -6.25
CA ASP A 118 -0.35 -16.85 -6.78
C ASP A 118 -0.18 -15.95 -7.99
N THR A 119 -1.04 -16.15 -8.98
CA THR A 119 -1.24 -15.24 -10.10
C THR A 119 -2.70 -14.82 -10.14
N LEU A 120 -2.94 -13.53 -10.00
CA LEU A 120 -4.26 -12.92 -10.05
C LEU A 120 -4.40 -12.10 -11.31
N TYR A 121 -5.45 -12.38 -12.08
CA TYR A 121 -5.88 -11.61 -13.22
C TYR A 121 -7.09 -10.77 -12.82
N ALA A 122 -6.97 -9.45 -12.86
CA ALA A 122 -8.04 -8.52 -12.50
C ALA A 122 -7.92 -7.22 -13.30
N ASP A 123 -9.04 -6.74 -13.87
CA ASP A 123 -9.12 -5.48 -14.62
C ASP A 123 -8.07 -5.30 -15.73
N GLY A 124 -7.67 -6.40 -16.38
CA GLY A 124 -6.66 -6.40 -17.45
C GLY A 124 -5.22 -6.47 -16.96
N GLU A 125 -5.00 -6.37 -15.65
CA GLU A 125 -3.69 -6.44 -15.00
C GLU A 125 -3.40 -7.85 -14.48
N ILE A 126 -2.10 -8.11 -14.25
CA ILE A 126 -1.59 -9.36 -13.70
C ILE A 126 -0.79 -9.06 -12.42
N TYR A 127 -1.23 -9.63 -11.30
CA TYR A 127 -0.58 -9.50 -10.01
C TYR A 127 0.00 -10.84 -9.59
N ARG A 128 1.26 -10.87 -9.15
CA ARG A 128 1.96 -12.11 -8.81
C ARG A 128 2.61 -11.98 -7.45
N VAL A 129 2.32 -12.93 -6.58
CA VAL A 129 2.90 -12.96 -5.23
C VAL A 129 3.34 -14.35 -4.84
N ALA A 130 4.34 -14.46 -3.99
CA ALA A 130 4.78 -15.71 -3.40
C ALA A 130 4.82 -15.60 -1.88
N GLY A 131 4.39 -16.63 -1.17
CA GLY A 131 4.35 -16.60 0.28
C GLY A 131 4.14 -17.98 0.88
N VAL A 132 3.77 -18.00 2.16
CA VAL A 132 3.46 -19.24 2.90
C VAL A 132 1.96 -19.52 2.78
N ASP A 133 1.60 -20.78 2.49
CA ASP A 133 0.21 -21.19 2.40
C ASP A 133 -0.48 -21.29 3.79
N ASP A 134 -1.77 -21.02 3.84
CA ASP A 134 -2.62 -21.16 5.04
C ASP A 134 -4.01 -21.62 4.60
N PRO A 135 -4.64 -22.60 5.29
CA PRO A 135 -5.96 -23.09 4.93
C PRO A 135 -7.07 -22.02 4.98
N ALA A 136 -6.87 -20.94 5.73
CA ALA A 136 -7.80 -19.82 5.81
C ALA A 136 -7.61 -18.77 4.71
N PHE A 137 -6.66 -18.95 3.78
CA PHE A 137 -6.34 -17.96 2.75
C PHE A 137 -7.56 -17.45 1.97
N PHE A 138 -8.31 -18.34 1.32
CA PHE A 138 -9.40 -17.91 0.44
C PHE A 138 -10.59 -17.31 1.20
N PRO A 139 -11.00 -17.87 2.37
CA PRO A 139 -11.91 -17.16 3.26
C PRO A 139 -11.40 -15.78 3.73
N ALA A 140 -10.09 -15.62 3.98
CA ALA A 140 -9.50 -14.33 4.34
C ALA A 140 -9.56 -13.34 3.17
N PHE A 141 -9.19 -13.79 1.97
CA PHE A 141 -9.35 -13.03 0.73
C PHE A 141 -10.78 -12.52 0.55
N ALA A 142 -11.78 -13.40 0.75
CA ALA A 142 -13.19 -13.04 0.71
C ALA A 142 -13.56 -11.99 1.78
N ALA A 143 -13.06 -12.12 3.02
CA ALA A 143 -13.31 -11.12 4.06
C ALA A 143 -12.72 -9.74 3.73
N PHE A 144 -11.56 -9.67 3.07
CA PHE A 144 -10.96 -8.39 2.66
C PHE A 144 -11.62 -7.80 1.41
N LEU A 145 -12.15 -8.61 0.49
CA LEU A 145 -13.05 -8.13 -0.56
C LEU A 145 -14.33 -7.52 0.04
N ASP A 146 -14.86 -8.12 1.11
CA ASP A 146 -16.02 -7.58 1.84
C ASP A 146 -15.71 -6.24 2.52
N CYS A 147 -14.47 -6.02 2.96
CA CYS A 147 -13.98 -4.69 3.36
C CYS A 147 -13.81 -3.72 2.17
N GLY A 148 -14.17 -4.09 0.95
CA GLY A 148 -14.08 -3.21 -0.22
C GLY A 148 -12.66 -2.96 -0.72
N PHE A 149 -11.72 -3.86 -0.43
CA PHE A 149 -10.41 -3.84 -1.09
C PHE A 149 -10.53 -4.33 -2.53
N ALA A 150 -9.68 -3.78 -3.39
CA ALA A 150 -9.51 -4.31 -4.73
C ALA A 150 -8.91 -5.73 -4.65
N PRO A 151 -9.12 -6.60 -5.67
CA PRO A 151 -8.66 -7.97 -5.64
C PRO A 151 -7.17 -8.15 -5.32
N HIS A 152 -6.28 -7.29 -5.85
CA HIS A 152 -4.83 -7.41 -5.60
C HIS A 152 -4.45 -7.09 -4.15
N ASP A 153 -5.15 -6.15 -3.49
CA ASP A 153 -4.94 -5.85 -2.07
C ASP A 153 -5.54 -6.92 -1.17
N ALA A 154 -6.73 -7.43 -1.52
CA ALA A 154 -7.36 -8.54 -0.82
C ALA A 154 -6.51 -9.82 -0.91
N LEU A 155 -5.83 -10.05 -2.05
CA LEU A 155 -4.89 -11.16 -2.23
C LEU A 155 -3.76 -11.11 -1.20
N VAL A 156 -3.07 -9.98 -1.09
CA VAL A 156 -1.91 -9.87 -0.21
C VAL A 156 -2.31 -9.86 1.27
N LEU A 157 -3.44 -9.26 1.62
CA LEU A 157 -4.01 -9.33 2.97
C LEU A 157 -4.45 -10.76 3.32
N GLY A 158 -5.11 -11.45 2.38
CA GLY A 158 -5.52 -12.84 2.54
C GLY A 158 -4.33 -13.77 2.75
N ARG A 159 -3.24 -13.57 2.01
CA ARG A 159 -1.99 -14.34 2.18
C ARG A 159 -1.21 -13.96 3.43
N ALA A 160 -1.39 -12.75 3.94
CA ALA A 160 -0.81 -12.34 5.20
C ALA A 160 -1.49 -13.02 6.39
N TRP A 161 -2.77 -13.38 6.28
CA TRP A 161 -3.56 -14.00 7.33
C TRP A 161 -2.99 -15.36 7.76
N ARG A 162 -3.02 -15.61 9.07
CA ARG A 162 -2.52 -16.84 9.70
C ARG A 162 -3.52 -17.39 10.70
N THR A 163 -3.85 -18.67 10.58
CA THR A 163 -4.80 -19.35 11.48
C THR A 163 -4.32 -19.33 12.94
N ASP A 164 -3.00 -19.31 13.17
CA ASP A 164 -2.39 -19.22 14.50
C ASP A 164 -2.39 -17.81 15.12
N GLY A 165 -2.82 -16.78 14.37
CA GLY A 165 -2.87 -15.39 14.81
C GLY A 165 -1.57 -14.60 14.65
N SER A 166 -0.49 -15.20 14.13
CA SER A 166 0.84 -14.55 14.03
C SER A 166 0.91 -13.34 13.07
N HIS A 167 -0.13 -13.10 12.29
CA HIS A 167 -0.25 -11.98 11.35
C HIS A 167 -0.54 -10.64 12.03
N ALA A 168 -1.05 -10.65 13.26
CA ALA A 168 -1.47 -9.45 13.97
C ALA A 168 -0.70 -9.29 15.29
N ARG A 169 -0.24 -8.07 15.57
CA ARG A 169 0.40 -7.77 16.86
C ARG A 169 -0.67 -7.55 17.94
N ALA A 170 -0.42 -8.08 19.13
CA ALA A 170 -1.34 -7.93 20.27
C ALA A 170 -1.58 -6.46 20.67
N GLU A 171 -0.60 -5.58 20.48
CA GLU A 171 -0.70 -4.14 20.76
C GLU A 171 -1.68 -3.40 19.83
N ASP A 172 -1.89 -3.90 18.62
CA ASP A 172 -2.79 -3.29 17.64
C ASP A 172 -4.26 -3.73 17.82
N ALA A 173 -4.49 -4.83 18.57
CA ALA A 173 -5.78 -5.51 18.65
C ALA A 173 -6.92 -4.61 19.14
N GLY A 174 -6.64 -3.65 20.03
CA GLY A 174 -7.65 -2.71 20.53
C GLY A 174 -8.16 -1.73 19.47
N ALA A 175 -7.32 -1.34 18.51
CA ALA A 175 -7.66 -0.38 17.48
C ALA A 175 -8.06 -1.05 16.15
N LEU A 176 -7.41 -2.16 15.81
CA LEU A 176 -7.50 -2.80 14.50
C LEU A 176 -8.10 -4.21 14.53
N GLY A 177 -8.32 -4.79 15.72
CA GLY A 177 -8.70 -6.20 15.86
C GLY A 177 -7.57 -7.10 15.35
N ASP A 178 -7.91 -8.21 14.72
CA ASP A 178 -6.92 -9.13 14.14
C ASP A 178 -6.48 -8.69 12.73
N TRP A 179 -6.33 -7.39 12.49
CA TRP A 179 -5.85 -6.90 11.21
C TRP A 179 -4.39 -7.33 10.98
N PRO A 180 -3.99 -7.76 9.77
CA PRO A 180 -2.60 -8.06 9.47
C PRO A 180 -1.69 -6.83 9.65
N THR A 181 -0.81 -6.87 10.66
CA THR A 181 0.14 -5.79 10.98
C THR A 181 1.59 -6.25 11.09
N VAL A 182 1.85 -7.55 10.92
CA VAL A 182 3.21 -8.12 10.91
C VAL A 182 3.69 -8.26 9.47
N LEU A 183 4.60 -7.36 9.03
CA LEU A 183 5.07 -7.34 7.64
C LEU A 183 5.67 -8.68 7.17
N ALA A 184 6.33 -9.42 8.07
CA ALA A 184 6.94 -10.71 7.76
C ALA A 184 5.94 -11.82 7.38
N THR A 185 4.64 -11.66 7.66
CA THR A 185 3.64 -12.66 7.24
C THR A 185 3.06 -12.39 5.85
N PHE A 186 3.24 -11.18 5.32
CA PHE A 186 2.80 -10.81 3.98
C PHE A 186 3.61 -11.54 2.90
N PRO A 187 3.02 -11.79 1.72
CA PRO A 187 3.75 -12.39 0.61
C PRO A 187 4.71 -11.38 -0.04
N GLU A 188 5.65 -11.88 -0.83
CA GLU A 188 6.54 -11.09 -1.67
C GLU A 188 5.94 -10.90 -3.07
N VAL A 189 6.09 -9.72 -3.67
CA VAL A 189 5.68 -9.46 -5.06
C VAL A 189 6.73 -10.02 -6.02
N VAL A 190 6.30 -10.86 -6.95
CA VAL A 190 7.16 -11.63 -7.85
C VAL A 190 7.30 -10.96 -9.22
N GLY A 191 8.47 -11.10 -9.84
CA GLY A 191 8.73 -10.62 -11.21
C GLY A 191 9.32 -9.21 -11.28
N GLN A 192 9.64 -8.63 -10.12
CA GLN A 192 10.40 -7.37 -10.05
C GLN A 192 11.88 -7.62 -10.41
N VAL A 193 12.56 -6.57 -10.88
CA VAL A 193 14.01 -6.60 -11.02
C VAL A 193 14.67 -6.81 -9.66
N PRO A 194 15.89 -7.38 -9.58
CA PRO A 194 16.58 -7.59 -8.31
C PRO A 194 16.69 -6.30 -7.49
N SER A 195 16.47 -6.43 -6.17
CA SER A 195 16.69 -5.33 -5.23
C SER A 195 18.19 -5.07 -5.06
N PRO A 196 18.65 -3.81 -5.11
CA PRO A 196 20.07 -3.47 -4.94
C PRO A 196 20.50 -3.49 -3.46
N GLY A 197 19.55 -3.67 -2.54
CA GLY A 197 19.77 -3.58 -1.09
C GLY A 197 19.07 -2.38 -0.48
N GLU A 198 19.47 -2.01 0.74
CA GLU A 198 18.87 -0.90 1.47
C GLU A 198 19.36 0.44 0.91
N PHE A 199 18.42 1.33 0.57
CA PHE A 199 18.73 2.73 0.31
C PHE A 199 19.08 3.45 1.63
N PRO A 200 19.86 4.55 1.59
CA PRO A 200 20.20 5.31 2.79
C PRO A 200 18.95 5.73 3.59
N ALA A 201 19.00 5.64 4.92
CA ALA A 201 17.86 6.01 5.75
C ALA A 201 17.59 7.53 5.74
N CYS A 202 16.33 7.92 5.90
CA CYS A 202 15.93 9.31 6.16
C CYS A 202 15.38 9.47 7.59
N PRO A 203 15.22 10.71 8.11
CA PRO A 203 14.66 10.92 9.45
C PRO A 203 13.32 10.22 9.64
N ALA A 204 13.10 9.61 10.81
CA ALA A 204 11.87 8.87 11.13
C ALA A 204 10.60 9.73 10.98
N ARG A 205 10.72 11.05 11.21
CA ARG A 205 9.65 12.02 11.06
C ARG A 205 10.10 13.13 10.12
N LEU A 206 9.61 13.09 8.89
CA LEU A 206 9.88 14.11 7.86
C LEU A 206 8.97 15.35 8.02
N GLY A 207 7.90 15.27 8.81
CA GLY A 207 7.03 16.41 9.10
C GLY A 207 6.24 16.92 7.90
N LEU A 208 6.14 18.24 7.77
CA LEU A 208 5.50 18.88 6.61
C LEU A 208 6.37 18.70 5.36
N TYR A 209 5.76 18.23 4.27
CA TYR A 209 6.46 17.93 3.02
C TYR A 209 5.79 18.59 1.79
N PRO A 210 6.07 19.87 1.50
CA PRO A 210 5.51 20.54 0.32
C PRO A 210 6.08 19.97 -0.99
N VAL A 211 5.20 19.66 -1.94
CA VAL A 211 5.55 19.24 -3.31
C VAL A 211 5.28 20.42 -4.25
N LEU A 212 6.32 20.89 -4.93
CA LEU A 212 6.37 22.22 -5.53
C LEU A 212 6.72 22.16 -7.02
N PRO A 213 6.18 23.08 -7.85
CA PRO A 213 6.29 22.97 -9.30
C PRO A 213 7.65 23.42 -9.87
N ASP A 214 8.38 24.29 -9.16
CA ASP A 214 9.63 24.90 -9.63
C ASP A 214 10.57 25.28 -8.47
N ALA A 215 11.82 25.61 -8.81
CA ALA A 215 12.86 25.93 -7.85
C ALA A 215 12.62 27.24 -7.10
N SER A 216 11.85 28.19 -7.67
CA SER A 216 11.55 29.46 -6.98
C SER A 216 10.63 29.21 -5.78
N TRP A 217 9.69 28.27 -5.91
CA TRP A 217 8.91 27.78 -4.77
C TRP A 217 9.77 27.05 -3.75
N CYS A 218 10.69 26.19 -4.20
CA CYS A 218 11.64 25.52 -3.32
C CYS A 218 12.49 26.53 -2.54
N GLU A 219 13.05 27.54 -3.21
CA GLU A 219 13.82 28.61 -2.59
C GLU A 219 13.03 29.34 -1.49
N ARG A 220 11.73 29.62 -1.73
CA ARG A 220 10.84 30.20 -0.72
C ARG A 220 10.65 29.28 0.50
N MET A 221 10.60 27.96 0.31
CA MET A 221 10.52 27.02 1.42
C MET A 221 11.81 26.98 2.25
N ALA A 222 12.97 27.15 1.61
CA ALA A 222 14.24 27.30 2.33
C ALA A 222 14.29 28.60 3.15
N ASP A 223 13.76 29.71 2.63
CA ASP A 223 13.64 30.96 3.41
C ASP A 223 12.77 30.79 4.65
N LEU A 224 11.76 29.90 4.58
CA LEU A 224 10.88 29.53 5.68
C LEU A 224 11.42 28.39 6.56
N GLN A 225 12.63 27.89 6.30
CA GLN A 225 13.26 26.78 7.02
C GLN A 225 12.36 25.52 7.05
N VAL A 226 11.79 25.15 5.90
CA VAL A 226 11.09 23.87 5.77
C VAL A 226 12.11 22.74 5.57
N GLY A 227 12.05 21.74 6.45
CA GLY A 227 13.00 20.61 6.44
C GLY A 227 12.83 19.66 5.28
N THR A 228 11.59 19.38 4.86
CA THR A 228 11.31 18.39 3.80
C THR A 228 10.58 19.04 2.64
N VAL A 229 11.12 18.94 1.42
CA VAL A 229 10.55 19.57 0.21
C VAL A 229 10.76 18.67 -1.00
N GLN A 230 9.84 18.67 -1.96
CA GLN A 230 9.99 18.00 -3.25
C GLN A 230 9.85 19.00 -4.38
N LEU A 231 10.82 19.00 -5.31
CA LEU A 231 10.65 19.62 -6.63
C LEU A 231 9.96 18.62 -7.57
N ARG A 232 8.88 19.07 -8.21
CA ARG A 232 8.11 18.29 -9.18
C ARG A 232 7.91 19.06 -10.50
N VAL A 233 8.89 18.93 -11.38
CA VAL A 233 8.80 19.37 -12.77
C VAL A 233 8.09 18.29 -13.59
N LYS A 234 6.87 18.58 -14.06
CA LYS A 234 6.00 17.60 -14.75
C LYS A 234 6.47 17.22 -16.16
N ASP A 235 7.15 18.13 -16.84
CA ASP A 235 7.59 17.95 -18.22
C ASP A 235 9.06 17.46 -18.23
N PRO A 236 9.33 16.21 -18.65
CA PRO A 236 10.71 15.73 -18.80
C PRO A 236 11.52 16.50 -19.84
N ALA A 237 10.87 17.14 -20.82
CA ALA A 237 11.51 17.96 -21.83
C ALA A 237 11.68 19.42 -21.38
N HIS A 238 11.44 19.73 -20.11
CA HIS A 238 11.54 21.10 -19.61
C HIS A 238 12.95 21.67 -19.84
N PRO A 239 13.10 22.76 -20.62
CA PRO A 239 14.41 23.22 -21.10
C PRO A 239 15.35 23.68 -19.98
N ALA A 240 14.82 23.99 -18.81
CA ALA A 240 15.58 24.40 -17.63
C ALA A 240 15.69 23.31 -16.55
N LEU A 241 15.32 22.05 -16.82
CA LEU A 241 15.24 20.98 -15.81
C LEU A 241 16.49 20.88 -14.93
N THR A 242 17.69 20.82 -15.54
CA THR A 242 18.96 20.76 -14.80
C THR A 242 19.18 21.98 -13.91
N SER A 243 18.79 23.17 -14.38
CA SER A 243 18.90 24.43 -13.62
C SER A 243 17.92 24.45 -12.44
N GLU A 244 16.68 24.02 -12.65
CA GLU A 244 15.66 23.91 -11.59
C GLU A 244 16.11 22.95 -10.49
N ILE A 245 16.65 21.79 -10.86
CA ILE A 245 17.21 20.81 -9.92
C ILE A 245 18.40 21.40 -9.16
N ALA A 246 19.37 22.00 -9.86
CA ALA A 246 20.56 22.56 -9.23
C ALA A 246 20.22 23.69 -8.22
N ARG A 247 19.28 24.58 -8.59
CA ARG A 247 18.76 25.64 -7.70
C ARG A 247 18.06 25.06 -6.48
N THR A 248 17.25 24.01 -6.67
CA THR A 248 16.57 23.32 -5.56
C THR A 248 17.57 22.68 -4.59
N VAL A 249 18.60 22.01 -5.11
CA VAL A 249 19.68 21.43 -4.28
C VAL A 249 20.44 22.52 -3.53
N ALA A 250 20.74 23.65 -4.17
CA ALA A 250 21.36 24.80 -3.50
C ALA A 250 20.46 25.41 -2.41
N ALA A 251 19.14 25.49 -2.65
CA ALA A 251 18.18 25.97 -1.67
C ALA A 251 18.10 25.07 -0.43
N GLY A 252 18.07 23.74 -0.62
CA GLY A 252 18.03 22.79 0.50
C GLY A 252 19.23 22.91 1.46
N LYS A 253 20.39 23.36 0.96
CA LYS A 253 21.60 23.64 1.78
C LYS A 253 21.49 24.90 2.64
N ARG A 254 20.47 25.75 2.44
CA ARG A 254 20.22 26.95 3.25
C ARG A 254 19.41 26.66 4.51
N VAL A 255 18.84 25.45 4.62
CA VAL A 255 18.12 25.00 5.82
C VAL A 255 19.15 24.63 6.89
N THR A 256 19.03 25.19 8.09
CA THR A 256 20.05 25.07 9.16
C THR A 256 19.84 23.89 10.10
N HIS A 257 18.84 23.06 9.84
CA HIS A 257 18.53 21.83 10.57
C HIS A 257 18.39 20.65 9.59
N ASP A 258 17.94 19.49 10.07
CA ASP A 258 17.71 18.31 9.22
C ASP A 258 16.91 18.69 7.96
N SER A 259 17.50 18.42 6.80
CA SER A 259 17.03 18.83 5.49
C SER A 259 16.93 17.62 4.57
N ALA A 260 15.71 17.28 4.16
CA ALA A 260 15.38 16.14 3.31
C ALA A 260 14.67 16.62 2.03
N TRP A 261 15.45 16.98 1.02
CA TRP A 261 14.94 17.59 -0.21
C TRP A 261 15.02 16.62 -1.38
N PHE A 262 13.90 16.34 -2.02
CA PHE A 262 13.76 15.31 -3.03
C PHE A 262 13.47 15.90 -4.41
N ILE A 263 13.94 15.22 -5.45
CA ILE A 263 13.57 15.48 -6.85
C ILE A 263 12.56 14.41 -7.29
N ASN A 264 11.45 14.80 -7.90
CA ASN A 264 10.47 13.86 -8.43
C ASN A 264 10.89 13.35 -9.82
N ASP A 265 10.81 12.05 -10.05
CA ASP A 265 10.98 11.30 -11.33
C ASP A 265 12.39 11.37 -11.98
N HIS A 266 13.02 12.54 -12.03
CA HIS A 266 14.25 12.86 -12.78
C HIS A 266 15.53 12.35 -12.07
N TRP A 267 15.61 11.05 -11.83
CA TRP A 267 16.65 10.45 -10.99
C TRP A 267 18.07 10.61 -11.54
N ARG A 268 18.25 10.62 -12.87
CA ARG A 268 19.57 10.75 -13.50
C ARG A 268 20.13 12.16 -13.30
N GLU A 269 19.30 13.17 -13.55
CA GLU A 269 19.61 14.58 -13.36
C GLU A 269 19.81 14.90 -11.88
N ALA A 270 19.00 14.30 -11.00
CA ALA A 270 19.17 14.39 -9.55
C ALA A 270 20.52 13.83 -9.09
N ALA A 271 20.93 12.67 -9.60
CA ALA A 271 22.23 12.08 -9.31
C ALA A 271 23.39 12.98 -9.78
N GLN A 272 23.31 13.52 -11.01
CA GLN A 272 24.30 14.46 -11.54
C GLN A 272 24.43 15.73 -10.70
N ALA A 273 23.32 16.20 -10.11
CA ALA A 273 23.28 17.36 -9.24
C ALA A 273 23.68 17.07 -7.78
N ASN A 274 24.00 15.81 -7.43
CA ASN A 274 24.21 15.35 -6.06
C ASN A 274 23.03 15.71 -5.14
N ALA A 275 21.81 15.46 -5.61
CA ALA A 275 20.60 15.68 -4.82
C ALA A 275 20.58 14.78 -3.58
N TYR A 276 19.86 15.20 -2.54
CA TYR A 276 19.71 14.40 -1.32
C TYR A 276 18.93 13.11 -1.55
N GLY A 277 17.93 13.14 -2.42
CA GLY A 277 17.15 11.98 -2.79
C GLY A 277 16.24 12.20 -4.00
N VAL A 278 15.64 11.11 -4.45
CA VAL A 278 14.62 11.07 -5.49
C VAL A 278 13.32 10.47 -4.95
N HIS A 279 12.19 10.87 -5.54
CA HIS A 279 10.90 10.23 -5.35
C HIS A 279 10.39 9.67 -6.67
N LEU A 280 10.00 8.39 -6.70
CA LEU A 280 9.54 7.67 -7.89
C LEU A 280 8.16 7.04 -7.68
N GLY A 281 7.39 6.94 -8.76
CA GLY A 281 6.14 6.17 -8.81
C GLY A 281 6.37 4.68 -9.10
N GLN A 282 5.29 3.90 -9.07
CA GLN A 282 5.32 2.47 -9.42
C GLN A 282 5.73 2.24 -10.88
N GLU A 283 5.19 3.03 -11.80
CA GLU A 283 5.52 2.96 -13.24
C GLU A 283 6.98 3.33 -13.50
N ASP A 284 7.50 4.35 -12.80
CA ASP A 284 8.90 4.75 -12.91
C ASP A 284 9.83 3.63 -12.45
N MET A 285 9.52 3.00 -11.31
CA MET A 285 10.29 1.85 -10.80
C MET A 285 10.21 0.64 -11.75
N ALA A 286 9.03 0.35 -12.30
CA ALA A 286 8.83 -0.76 -13.24
C ALA A 286 9.55 -0.54 -14.58
N ALA A 287 9.81 0.71 -14.97
CA ALA A 287 10.53 1.06 -16.19
C ALA A 287 12.05 0.93 -16.06
N LEU A 288 12.59 0.85 -14.83
CA LEU A 288 14.04 0.70 -14.62
C LEU A 288 14.49 -0.73 -14.87
N SER A 289 15.58 -0.87 -15.62
CA SER A 289 16.33 -2.12 -15.69
C SER A 289 17.08 -2.40 -14.37
N ALA A 290 17.53 -3.65 -14.19
CA ALA A 290 18.31 -4.02 -13.02
C ALA A 290 19.59 -3.16 -12.87
N ASP A 291 20.28 -2.89 -13.97
CA ASP A 291 21.49 -2.04 -13.98
C ASP A 291 21.18 -0.58 -13.60
N GLU A 292 20.01 -0.07 -14.00
CA GLU A 292 19.59 1.29 -13.64
C GLU A 292 19.18 1.40 -12.18
N VAL A 293 18.54 0.37 -11.62
CA VAL A 293 18.24 0.29 -10.19
C VAL A 293 19.54 0.25 -9.37
N GLU A 294 20.53 -0.53 -9.81
CA GLU A 294 21.85 -0.58 -9.17
C GLU A 294 22.58 0.77 -9.28
N THR A 295 22.50 1.43 -10.44
CA THR A 295 23.08 2.76 -10.65
C THR A 295 22.43 3.81 -9.76
N LEU A 296 21.10 3.77 -9.63
CA LEU A 296 20.35 4.62 -8.72
C LEU A 296 20.78 4.40 -7.27
N HIS A 297 20.94 3.15 -6.84
CA HIS A 297 21.44 2.81 -5.50
C HIS A 297 22.88 3.32 -5.26
N ALA A 298 23.78 3.06 -6.21
CA ALA A 298 25.17 3.47 -6.16
C ALA A 298 25.37 4.99 -6.13
N SER A 299 24.37 5.77 -6.56
CA SER A 299 24.41 7.24 -6.44
C SER A 299 24.44 7.75 -5.00
N GLY A 300 24.08 6.91 -4.01
CA GLY A 300 23.98 7.30 -2.61
C GLY A 300 22.79 8.20 -2.28
N MET A 301 21.90 8.44 -3.25
CA MET A 301 20.65 9.17 -3.03
C MET A 301 19.68 8.34 -2.19
N ARG A 302 18.83 9.04 -1.44
CA ARG A 302 17.64 8.44 -0.82
C ARG A 302 16.54 8.19 -1.84
N LEU A 303 15.74 7.16 -1.61
CA LEU A 303 14.63 6.81 -2.48
C LEU A 303 13.30 6.87 -1.72
N GLY A 304 12.36 7.68 -2.21
CA GLY A 304 10.96 7.60 -1.83
C GLY A 304 10.14 6.91 -2.92
N ILE A 305 9.18 6.06 -2.54
CA ILE A 305 8.30 5.41 -3.51
C ILE A 305 6.82 5.69 -3.15
N SER A 306 6.03 6.12 -4.13
CA SER A 306 4.58 6.28 -3.96
C SER A 306 3.83 4.95 -4.09
N THR A 307 2.80 4.78 -3.28
CA THR A 307 1.98 3.57 -3.18
C THR A 307 0.50 3.92 -2.94
N HIS A 308 -0.40 3.06 -3.40
CA HIS A 308 -1.86 3.27 -3.37
C HIS A 308 -2.63 2.04 -2.86
N GLY A 309 -1.95 1.12 -2.19
CA GLY A 309 -2.54 -0.12 -1.70
C GLY A 309 -1.49 -1.04 -1.11
N TYR A 310 -1.93 -2.14 -0.50
CA TYR A 310 -1.04 -3.14 0.08
C TYR A 310 -0.15 -3.79 -0.98
N TYR A 311 -0.66 -4.08 -2.18
CA TYR A 311 0.16 -4.70 -3.23
C TYR A 311 1.33 -3.78 -3.62
N GLU A 312 1.06 -2.50 -3.87
CA GLU A 312 2.10 -1.51 -4.20
C GLU A 312 3.06 -1.24 -3.04
N ILE A 313 2.58 -1.29 -1.79
CA ILE A 313 3.42 -1.21 -0.59
C ILE A 313 4.45 -2.35 -0.58
N LEU A 314 4.04 -3.58 -0.89
CA LEU A 314 4.94 -4.73 -0.92
C LEU A 314 5.88 -4.70 -2.13
N ALA A 315 5.39 -4.24 -3.28
CA ALA A 315 6.23 -3.99 -4.45
C ALA A 315 7.32 -2.96 -4.13
N ALA A 316 6.96 -1.84 -3.51
CA ALA A 316 7.92 -0.83 -3.08
C ALA A 316 8.87 -1.35 -2.00
N HIS A 317 8.37 -2.12 -1.02
CA HIS A 317 9.17 -2.71 0.05
C HIS A 317 10.34 -3.57 -0.47
N HIS A 318 10.14 -4.30 -1.57
CA HIS A 318 11.19 -5.08 -2.23
C HIS A 318 12.47 -4.28 -2.50
N PHE A 319 12.33 -3.01 -2.89
CA PHE A 319 13.46 -2.11 -3.18
C PHE A 319 14.07 -1.48 -1.92
N ARG A 320 13.54 -1.77 -0.72
CA ARG A 320 14.00 -1.22 0.57
C ARG A 320 14.26 0.30 0.53
N PRO A 321 13.25 1.10 0.18
CA PRO A 321 13.39 2.54 0.01
C PRO A 321 13.65 3.26 1.34
N SER A 322 14.07 4.51 1.25
CA SER A 322 14.26 5.40 2.42
C SER A 322 12.95 5.79 3.11
N TYR A 323 11.84 5.86 2.36
CA TYR A 323 10.48 6.05 2.88
C TYR A 323 9.43 5.56 1.87
N LEU A 324 8.19 5.38 2.36
CA LEU A 324 7.03 5.10 1.51
C LEU A 324 6.03 6.26 1.59
N ALA A 325 5.41 6.60 0.47
CA ALA A 325 4.28 7.52 0.43
C ALA A 325 2.99 6.77 0.11
N VAL A 326 1.91 7.05 0.85
CA VAL A 326 0.59 6.44 0.66
C VAL A 326 -0.44 7.50 0.30
N GLY A 327 -1.16 7.28 -0.79
CA GLY A 327 -2.18 8.23 -1.25
C GLY A 327 -3.12 7.68 -2.33
N ALA A 328 -4.04 8.50 -2.84
CA ALA A 328 -4.46 9.75 -2.21
C ALA A 328 -5.31 9.47 -0.96
N VAL A 329 -5.04 10.11 0.18
CA VAL A 329 -5.83 9.92 1.41
C VAL A 329 -7.25 10.47 1.23
N PHE A 330 -7.38 11.67 0.65
CA PHE A 330 -8.64 12.32 0.33
C PHE A 330 -8.77 12.59 -1.18
N PRO A 331 -9.97 12.86 -1.71
CA PRO A 331 -10.14 13.28 -3.10
C PRO A 331 -9.21 14.44 -3.48
N THR A 332 -8.59 14.35 -4.65
CA THR A 332 -7.66 15.38 -5.15
C THR A 332 -7.80 15.55 -6.65
N THR A 333 -7.58 16.78 -7.12
CA THR A 333 -7.54 17.15 -8.55
C THR A 333 -6.11 17.34 -9.07
N THR A 334 -5.09 17.18 -8.21
CA THR A 334 -3.69 17.53 -8.54
C THR A 334 -3.01 16.53 -9.48
N LYS A 335 -3.44 15.26 -9.44
CA LYS A 335 -3.01 14.17 -10.34
C LYS A 335 -4.25 13.33 -10.65
N VAL A 336 -4.35 12.82 -11.87
CA VAL A 336 -5.33 11.77 -12.17
C VAL A 336 -4.85 10.51 -11.46
N ILE A 337 -5.64 10.02 -10.51
CA ILE A 337 -5.33 8.81 -9.74
C ILE A 337 -6.40 7.79 -10.09
N ALA A 338 -5.98 6.61 -10.54
CA ALA A 338 -6.89 5.54 -10.93
C ALA A 338 -7.57 4.88 -9.72
N THR A 339 -6.98 4.98 -8.53
CA THR A 339 -7.49 4.41 -7.29
C THR A 339 -8.42 5.38 -6.56
N ALA A 340 -9.44 4.83 -5.90
CA ALA A 340 -10.31 5.60 -5.01
C ALA A 340 -9.50 6.16 -3.82
N PRO A 341 -9.92 7.28 -3.22
CA PRO A 341 -9.28 7.81 -2.02
C PRO A 341 -9.21 6.76 -0.91
N GLN A 342 -8.06 6.68 -0.24
CA GLN A 342 -7.77 5.65 0.76
C GLN A 342 -8.54 5.88 2.07
N GLY A 343 -8.72 7.14 2.46
CA GLY A 343 -9.33 7.52 3.73
C GLY A 343 -8.46 7.20 4.95
N LEU A 344 -8.92 7.70 6.11
CA LEU A 344 -8.19 7.57 7.37
C LEU A 344 -8.14 6.13 7.90
N ALA A 345 -9.17 5.33 7.63
CA ALA A 345 -9.25 3.94 8.10
C ALA A 345 -8.16 3.04 7.47
N LYS A 346 -7.91 3.20 6.15
CA LYS A 346 -6.77 2.53 5.48
C LYS A 346 -5.44 3.10 5.95
N LEU A 347 -5.33 4.42 6.04
CA LEU A 347 -4.09 5.07 6.48
C LEU A 347 -3.62 4.56 7.85
N ALA A 348 -4.50 4.46 8.84
CA ALA A 348 -4.15 3.94 10.17
C ALA A 348 -3.59 2.49 10.11
N ARG A 349 -4.10 1.64 9.21
CA ARG A 349 -3.60 0.27 9.03
C ARG A 349 -2.29 0.23 8.26
N TYR A 350 -2.09 1.12 7.29
CA TYR A 350 -0.81 1.29 6.63
C TYR A 350 0.26 1.77 7.63
N VAL A 351 -0.08 2.72 8.50
CA VAL A 351 0.82 3.18 9.59
C VAL A 351 1.19 2.01 10.50
N ALA A 352 0.21 1.24 10.99
CA ALA A 352 0.48 0.11 11.86
C ALA A 352 1.42 -0.92 11.20
N LEU A 353 1.20 -1.25 9.92
CA LEU A 353 2.03 -2.19 9.18
C LEU A 353 3.46 -1.66 8.90
N ILE A 354 3.59 -0.39 8.49
CA ILE A 354 4.79 0.11 7.81
C ILE A 354 5.67 1.00 8.68
N SER A 355 5.10 1.79 9.59
CA SER A 355 5.88 2.71 10.42
C SER A 355 6.95 2.07 11.32
N PRO A 356 6.88 0.76 11.70
CA PRO A 356 8.00 0.08 12.34
C PRO A 356 9.24 -0.11 11.44
N HIS A 357 9.08 0.00 10.11
CA HIS A 357 10.09 -0.32 9.11
C HIS A 357 10.56 0.89 8.32
N TYR A 358 9.63 1.80 7.98
CA TYR A 358 9.89 2.96 7.13
C TYR A 358 9.18 4.21 7.65
N PRO A 359 9.76 5.40 7.46
CA PRO A 359 8.99 6.64 7.50
C PRO A 359 7.84 6.54 6.47
N LEU A 360 6.65 6.93 6.90
CA LEU A 360 5.46 6.91 6.06
C LEU A 360 4.97 8.34 5.81
N VAL A 361 4.73 8.66 4.55
CA VAL A 361 4.24 9.96 4.08
C VAL A 361 2.79 9.81 3.63
N ALA A 362 1.85 10.49 4.30
CA ALA A 362 0.48 10.61 3.81
C ALA A 362 0.41 11.71 2.74
N ILE A 363 -0.25 11.44 1.60
CA ILE A 363 -0.43 12.43 0.53
C ILE A 363 -1.82 12.36 -0.08
N GLY A 364 -2.30 13.48 -0.62
CA GLY A 364 -3.49 13.55 -1.47
C GLY A 364 -4.69 14.16 -0.77
N GLY A 365 -5.07 15.37 -1.20
CA GLY A 365 -6.23 16.11 -0.68
C GLY A 365 -6.07 16.60 0.77
N ILE A 366 -4.84 16.64 1.29
CA ILE A 366 -4.55 17.06 2.66
C ILE A 366 -4.30 18.57 2.71
N ASP A 367 -4.90 19.23 3.70
CA ASP A 367 -4.79 20.66 3.98
C ASP A 367 -4.81 20.92 5.50
N ALA A 368 -4.79 22.19 5.90
CA ALA A 368 -4.76 22.57 7.31
C ALA A 368 -6.02 22.12 8.10
N GLN A 369 -7.17 21.92 7.45
CA GLN A 369 -8.42 21.54 8.12
C GLN A 369 -8.44 20.06 8.48
N ASN A 370 -7.92 19.19 7.60
CA ASN A 370 -7.92 17.74 7.80
C ASN A 370 -6.58 17.19 8.32
N LEU A 371 -5.49 17.97 8.31
CA LEU A 371 -4.19 17.56 8.85
C LEU A 371 -4.26 16.99 10.27
N PRO A 372 -4.98 17.58 11.25
CA PRO A 372 -5.05 17.00 12.60
C PRO A 372 -5.55 15.54 12.61
N GLN A 373 -6.56 15.23 11.79
CA GLN A 373 -7.13 13.87 11.68
C GLN A 373 -6.16 12.90 11.00
N VAL A 374 -5.38 13.39 10.03
CA VAL A 374 -4.30 12.61 9.41
C VAL A 374 -3.23 12.28 10.46
N LEU A 375 -2.81 13.25 11.26
CA LEU A 375 -1.80 13.02 12.30
C LEU A 375 -2.30 12.12 13.45
N GLU A 376 -3.62 12.01 13.67
CA GLU A 376 -4.21 11.06 14.64
C GLU A 376 -4.00 9.60 14.25
N THR A 377 -3.76 9.32 12.96
CA THR A 377 -3.38 7.98 12.51
C THR A 377 -1.98 7.55 12.94
N GLY A 378 -1.16 8.48 13.45
CA GLY A 378 0.23 8.24 13.83
C GLY A 378 1.24 8.49 12.71
N VAL A 379 0.81 8.90 11.51
CA VAL A 379 1.72 9.19 10.39
C VAL A 379 2.70 10.33 10.75
N GLY A 380 3.99 10.08 10.51
CA GLY A 380 5.07 11.01 10.87
C GLY A 380 5.35 12.10 9.83
N CYS A 381 4.70 12.04 8.66
CA CYS A 381 4.90 12.98 7.57
C CYS A 381 3.63 13.16 6.73
N THR A 382 3.42 14.36 6.23
CA THR A 382 2.32 14.66 5.32
C THR A 382 2.78 15.55 4.18
N ALA A 383 2.62 15.04 2.96
CA ALA A 383 2.91 15.78 1.75
C ALA A 383 1.68 16.54 1.26
N VAL A 384 1.92 17.80 0.88
CA VAL A 384 0.88 18.74 0.45
C VAL A 384 1.32 19.50 -0.80
N VAL A 385 0.35 19.84 -1.64
CA VAL A 385 0.59 20.65 -2.85
C VAL A 385 -0.20 21.96 -2.70
N ARG A 386 -1.50 21.89 -2.94
CA ARG A 386 -2.40 23.07 -2.98
C ARG A 386 -2.50 23.81 -1.66
N ALA A 387 -2.40 23.11 -0.52
CA ALA A 387 -2.40 23.74 0.80
C ALA A 387 -1.24 24.74 1.01
N VAL A 388 -0.19 24.65 0.18
CA VAL A 388 0.92 25.61 0.14
C VAL A 388 0.82 26.48 -1.11
N THR A 389 0.69 25.90 -2.30
CA THR A 389 0.78 26.65 -3.56
C THR A 389 -0.40 27.57 -3.83
N GLU A 390 -1.56 27.30 -3.22
CA GLU A 390 -2.80 28.09 -3.36
C GLU A 390 -3.16 28.86 -2.08
N ALA A 391 -2.25 28.89 -1.09
CA ALA A 391 -2.48 29.62 0.15
C ALA A 391 -2.42 31.14 -0.06
N ALA A 392 -3.38 31.87 0.51
CA ALA A 392 -3.37 33.33 0.50
C ALA A 392 -2.15 33.92 1.22
N ASP A 393 -1.74 33.28 2.32
CA ASP A 393 -0.47 33.55 3.01
C ASP A 393 0.29 32.23 3.20
N VAL A 394 1.26 32.01 2.33
CA VAL A 394 2.12 30.81 2.33
C VAL A 394 2.91 30.67 3.62
N ALA A 395 3.42 31.77 4.18
CA ALA A 395 4.24 31.72 5.38
C ALA A 395 3.39 31.32 6.60
N ALA A 396 2.18 31.87 6.71
CA ALA A 396 1.23 31.48 7.73
C ALA A 396 0.77 30.02 7.58
N ALA A 397 0.47 29.57 6.35
CA ALA A 397 0.06 28.20 6.08
C ALA A 397 1.14 27.18 6.46
N VAL A 398 2.39 27.40 6.03
CA VAL A 398 3.54 26.54 6.37
C VAL A 398 3.77 26.49 7.88
N LYS A 399 3.85 27.65 8.55
CA LYS A 399 4.05 27.71 10.00
C LYS A 399 2.93 27.03 10.78
N GLY A 400 1.68 27.22 10.37
CA GLY A 400 0.52 26.58 10.99
C GLY A 400 0.59 25.06 10.91
N MET A 401 0.89 24.52 9.73
CA MET A 401 1.04 23.07 9.56
C MET A 401 2.24 22.50 10.31
N GLN A 402 3.41 23.18 10.30
CA GLN A 402 4.57 22.77 11.10
C GLN A 402 4.25 22.75 12.60
N ALA A 403 3.46 23.70 13.10
CA ALA A 403 3.03 23.72 14.49
C ALA A 403 2.15 22.51 14.86
N GLU A 404 1.31 22.01 13.95
CA GLU A 404 0.52 20.78 14.18
C GLU A 404 1.42 19.55 14.37
N PHE A 405 2.52 19.44 13.61
CA PHE A 405 3.50 18.38 13.82
C PHE A 405 4.22 18.52 15.17
N ALA A 406 4.60 19.74 15.55
CA ALA A 406 5.32 20.00 16.80
C ALA A 406 4.48 19.67 18.06
N LYS A 407 3.15 19.83 18.02
CA LYS A 407 2.24 19.43 19.12
C LYS A 407 2.24 17.94 19.41
N ARG A 408 2.66 17.13 18.44
CA ARG A 408 2.67 15.67 18.47
C ARG A 408 4.11 15.12 18.44
N GLY A 409 5.08 16.01 18.66
CA GLY A 409 6.53 15.83 18.62
C GLY A 409 7.04 14.90 19.70
#